data_AF-A0A1W2BI95-F1
#
_entry.id   AF-A0A1W2BI95-F1
#
_cell.length_a   1.000
_cell.length_b   1.000
_cell.length_c   1.000
_cell.angle_alpha   90.00
_cell.angle_beta   90.00
_cell.angle_gamma   90.00
#
_symmetry.space_group_name_H-M   'P 1'
#
loop_
_entity.id
_entity.type
_entity.pdbx_description
1 polymer ?
#
loop_
_entity_poly.entity_id
_entity_poly.type
_entity_poly.pdbx_seq_one_letter_code
_entity_poly.pdbx_strand_id
1 'polypeptide(L)'
;MCTDIRNGILRLSEDLILSPEYTFEDFKKTSCFMGQDGIRVITLDDRYNIDGNTFLVSIVFVDGRLDNVSLVCTDEEFSWETEPERKKLHDRILNDWGLHEDNSFSWGNISSVFDAKSCVSSIVIRYR
;
A
#
# COMPACT_ATOMS: atom_id res chain seq x y z
N MET A 1 10.26 12.95 3.70
CA MET A 1 8.90 12.70 4.24
C MET A 1 8.99 11.55 5.21
N CYS A 2 8.34 11.62 6.37
CA CYS A 2 8.45 10.58 7.40
C CYS A 2 7.16 9.75 7.43
N THR A 3 7.30 8.47 7.11
CA THR A 3 6.26 7.44 7.24
C THR A 3 6.34 6.87 8.66
N ASP A 4 5.20 6.66 9.32
CA ASP A 4 5.13 6.00 10.63
C ASP A 4 4.29 4.73 10.51
N ILE A 5 4.91 3.76 9.86
CA ILE A 5 4.25 2.52 9.45
C ILE A 5 3.79 1.68 10.66
N ARG A 6 4.45 1.81 11.81
CA ARG A 6 4.08 1.10 13.05
C ARG A 6 2.78 1.62 13.66
N ASN A 7 2.42 2.87 13.38
CA ASN A 7 1.13 3.47 13.74
C ASN A 7 0.11 3.44 12.59
N GLY A 8 0.42 2.73 11.50
CA GLY A 8 -0.46 2.63 10.33
C GLY A 8 -0.50 3.90 9.50
N ILE A 9 0.49 4.79 9.64
CA ILE A 9 0.52 6.06 8.93
C ILE A 9 1.44 5.92 7.72
N LEU A 10 0.85 5.97 6.52
CA LEU A 10 1.58 5.95 5.26
C LEU A 10 1.48 7.32 4.57
N ARG A 11 2.60 8.02 4.44
CA ARG A 11 2.67 9.32 3.78
C ARG A 11 3.14 9.16 2.35
N LEU A 12 2.25 9.40 1.39
CA LEU A 12 2.53 9.30 -0.04
C LEU A 12 2.91 10.67 -0.63
N SER A 13 2.20 11.72 -0.22
CA SER A 13 2.47 13.12 -0.62
C SER A 13 2.20 14.08 0.55
N GLU A 14 2.22 15.38 0.29
CA GLU A 14 1.84 16.40 1.28
C GLU A 14 0.36 16.31 1.66
N ASP A 15 -0.50 16.01 0.70
CA ASP A 15 -1.96 15.97 0.83
C ASP A 15 -2.54 14.55 0.95
N LEU A 16 -1.76 13.49 0.67
CA LEU A 16 -2.19 12.09 0.79
C LEU A 16 -1.42 11.38 1.92
N ILE A 17 -2.04 11.36 3.10
CA ILE A 17 -1.51 10.72 4.31
C ILE A 17 -2.55 9.69 4.77
N LEU A 18 -2.30 8.43 4.43
CA LEU A 18 -3.18 7.32 4.79
C LEU A 18 -2.98 6.94 6.24
N SER A 19 -4.06 6.62 6.93
CA SER A 19 -4.07 6.25 8.35
C SER A 19 -5.31 5.40 8.67
N PRO A 20 -5.38 4.76 9.85
CA PRO A 20 -6.52 3.91 10.21
C PRO A 20 -7.89 4.62 10.18
N GLU A 21 -7.93 5.93 10.47
CA GLU A 21 -9.17 6.71 10.44
C GLU A 21 -9.43 7.38 9.09
N TYR A 22 -8.58 7.14 8.08
CA TYR A 22 -8.66 7.81 6.78
C TYR A 22 -9.94 7.38 6.04
N THR A 23 -10.67 8.35 5.51
CA THR A 23 -11.95 8.10 4.85
C THR A 23 -11.89 8.42 3.36
N PHE A 24 -12.90 7.92 2.63
CA PHE A 24 -13.08 8.29 1.23
C PHE A 24 -13.38 9.80 1.08
N GLU A 25 -14.04 10.41 2.06
CA GLU A 25 -14.27 11.87 2.05
C GLU A 25 -12.97 12.65 2.24
N ASP A 26 -11.98 12.10 2.94
CA ASP A 26 -10.65 12.70 3.02
C ASP A 26 -9.89 12.52 1.71
N PHE A 27 -9.97 11.34 1.09
CA PHE A 27 -9.39 11.10 -0.25
C PHE A 27 -9.88 12.10 -1.30
N LYS A 28 -11.18 12.44 -1.31
CA LYS A 28 -11.78 13.43 -2.23
C LYS A 28 -11.16 14.83 -2.15
N LYS A 29 -10.47 15.15 -1.06
CA LYS A 29 -9.82 16.45 -0.84
C LYS A 29 -8.39 16.49 -1.39
N THR A 30 -7.86 15.36 -1.84
CA THR A 30 -6.48 15.23 -2.34
C THR A 30 -6.40 15.47 -3.84
N SER A 31 -5.22 15.84 -4.31
CA SER A 31 -4.88 15.96 -5.73
C SER A 31 -5.01 14.64 -6.51
N CYS A 32 -4.98 13.49 -5.82
CA CYS A 32 -5.15 12.18 -6.43
C CYS A 32 -6.61 11.84 -6.77
N PHE A 33 -7.58 12.62 -6.29
CA PHE A 33 -8.98 12.42 -6.61
C PHE A 33 -9.33 13.04 -7.97
N MET A 34 -9.68 12.18 -8.93
CA MET A 34 -10.08 12.53 -10.29
C MET A 34 -11.52 12.10 -10.61
N GLY A 35 -12.35 11.90 -9.59
CA GLY A 35 -13.73 11.42 -9.74
C GLY A 35 -13.88 9.90 -9.68
N GLN A 36 -12.92 9.19 -9.08
CA GLN A 36 -13.02 7.74 -8.88
C GLN A 36 -14.21 7.39 -7.97
N ASP A 37 -14.78 6.21 -8.18
CA ASP A 37 -15.84 5.64 -7.33
C ASP A 37 -15.20 4.91 -6.13
N GLY A 38 -15.64 5.24 -4.92
CA GLY A 38 -15.15 4.65 -3.67
C GLY A 38 -15.52 3.18 -3.47
N ILE A 39 -16.31 2.58 -4.37
CA ILE A 39 -16.72 1.17 -4.32
C ILE A 39 -15.66 0.24 -4.94
N ARG A 40 -14.73 0.76 -5.75
CA ARG A 40 -13.74 -0.04 -6.50
C ARG A 40 -12.33 0.18 -5.97
N VAL A 41 -11.42 -0.69 -6.39
CA VAL A 41 -9.98 -0.47 -6.21
C VAL A 41 -9.59 0.81 -6.95
N ILE A 42 -8.95 1.74 -6.25
CA ILE A 42 -8.42 2.99 -6.79
C ILE A 42 -6.92 2.83 -6.95
N THR A 43 -6.43 2.71 -8.17
CA THR A 43 -4.99 2.79 -8.46
C THR A 43 -4.61 4.25 -8.63
N LEU A 44 -3.57 4.69 -7.92
CA LEU A 44 -3.02 6.02 -8.06
C LEU A 44 -2.14 6.08 -9.31
N ASP A 45 -2.21 7.20 -10.04
CA ASP A 45 -1.50 7.34 -11.32
C ASP A 45 0.02 7.52 -11.15
N ASP A 46 0.44 8.10 -10.04
CA ASP A 46 1.84 8.39 -9.75
C ASP A 46 2.59 7.22 -9.10
N ARG A 47 3.92 7.31 -9.17
CA ARG A 47 4.84 6.47 -8.39
C ARG A 47 5.27 7.22 -7.13
N TYR A 48 5.25 6.52 -6.01
CA TYR A 48 5.54 7.10 -4.71
C TYR A 48 6.84 6.53 -4.14
N ASN A 49 7.75 7.42 -3.71
CA ASN A 49 8.98 7.01 -3.03
C ASN A 49 8.73 6.87 -1.53
N ILE A 50 8.95 5.68 -0.99
CA ILE A 50 8.73 5.35 0.42
C ILE A 50 10.01 4.69 0.92
N ASP A 51 10.70 5.39 1.82
CA ASP A 51 11.97 4.94 2.42
C ASP A 51 12.99 4.41 1.39
N GLY A 52 13.14 5.13 0.28
CA GLY A 52 14.12 4.83 -0.76
C GLY A 52 13.66 3.86 -1.84
N ASN A 53 12.48 3.23 -1.70
CA ASN A 53 11.91 2.33 -2.69
C ASN A 53 10.74 3.00 -3.44
N THR A 54 10.55 2.66 -4.71
CA THR A 54 9.50 3.25 -5.56
C THR A 54 8.30 2.31 -5.68
N PHE A 55 7.09 2.80 -5.45
CA PHE A 55 5.88 1.99 -5.45
C PHE A 55 4.78 2.53 -6.37
N LEU A 56 4.08 1.60 -7.02
CA LEU A 56 2.69 1.81 -7.44
C LEU A 56 1.77 1.52 -6.25
N VAL A 57 0.73 2.32 -6.09
CA VAL A 57 -0.16 2.26 -4.93
C VAL A 57 -1.60 2.08 -5.40
N SER A 58 -2.28 1.11 -4.80
CA SER A 58 -3.73 0.92 -4.94
C SER A 58 -4.41 0.99 -3.57
N ILE A 59 -5.57 1.62 -3.51
CA ILE A 59 -6.34 1.87 -2.28
C ILE A 59 -7.75 1.28 -2.43
N VAL A 60 -8.27 0.70 -1.35
CA VAL A 60 -9.65 0.21 -1.25
C VAL A 60 -10.32 0.82 -0.04
N PHE A 61 -11.56 1.30 -0.23
CA PHE A 61 -12.43 1.74 0.84
C PHE A 61 -13.60 0.76 1.00
N VAL A 62 -13.99 0.48 2.26
CA VAL A 62 -15.18 -0.31 2.62
C VAL A 62 -16.01 0.54 3.56
N ASP A 63 -17.30 0.70 3.25
CA ASP A 63 -18.22 1.57 4.00
C ASP A 63 -17.67 3.00 4.23
N GLY A 64 -16.92 3.51 3.24
CA GLY A 64 -16.30 4.84 3.27
C GLY A 64 -15.02 4.95 4.10
N ARG A 65 -14.56 3.87 4.73
CA ARG A 65 -13.32 3.81 5.52
C ARG A 65 -12.21 3.11 4.74
N LEU A 66 -10.97 3.55 4.94
CA LEU A 66 -9.81 2.90 4.36
C LEU A 66 -9.70 1.47 4.88
N ASP A 67 -9.65 0.50 3.96
CA ASP A 67 -9.64 -0.94 4.30
C ASP A 67 -8.31 -1.57 3.88
N ASN A 68 -7.89 -1.38 2.63
CA ASN A 68 -6.65 -1.93 2.11
C ASN A 68 -5.81 -0.89 1.37
N VAL A 69 -4.49 -0.97 1.54
CA VAL A 69 -3.50 -0.32 0.66
C VAL A 69 -2.55 -1.39 0.14
N SER A 70 -2.40 -1.47 -1.18
CA SER A 70 -1.47 -2.36 -1.86
C SER A 70 -0.31 -1.56 -2.45
N LEU A 71 0.92 -1.96 -2.15
CA LEU A 71 2.14 -1.34 -2.66
C LEU A 71 2.88 -2.35 -3.53
N VAL A 72 3.11 -2.02 -4.79
CA VAL A 72 3.92 -2.82 -5.71
C VAL A 72 5.23 -2.08 -5.97
N CYS A 73 6.32 -2.57 -5.37
CA CYS A 73 7.66 -2.01 -5.63
C CYS A 73 8.02 -2.17 -7.10
N THR A 74 8.49 -1.08 -7.74
CA THR A 74 8.86 -1.01 -9.15
C THR A 74 10.35 -0.77 -9.37
N ASP A 75 11.19 -0.96 -8.35
CA ASP A 75 12.63 -0.73 -8.46
C ASP A 75 13.34 -1.81 -9.33
N GLU A 76 12.69 -2.97 -9.47
CA GLU A 76 13.12 -4.07 -10.34
C GLU A 76 11.97 -4.46 -11.30
N GLU A 77 12.32 -4.86 -12.53
CA GLU A 77 11.39 -5.40 -13.52
C GLU A 77 11.22 -6.92 -13.32
N PHE A 78 9.97 -7.40 -13.36
CA PHE A 78 9.66 -8.82 -13.26
C PHE A 78 8.71 -9.21 -14.39
N SER A 79 8.93 -10.39 -14.98
CA SER A 79 8.00 -11.00 -15.93
C SER A 79 6.89 -11.74 -15.18
N TRP A 80 5.91 -12.26 -15.92
CA TRP A 80 4.90 -13.15 -15.36
C TRP A 80 5.51 -14.38 -14.67
N GLU A 81 6.64 -14.90 -15.15
CA GLU A 81 7.28 -16.06 -14.53
C GLU A 81 8.07 -15.70 -13.27
N THR A 82 8.64 -14.48 -13.22
CA THR A 82 9.46 -14.02 -12.09
C THR A 82 8.71 -13.18 -11.07
N GLU A 83 7.44 -12.84 -11.31
CA GLU A 83 6.62 -12.06 -10.37
C GLU A 83 6.56 -12.63 -8.93
N PRO A 84 6.56 -13.95 -8.69
CA PRO A 84 6.68 -14.49 -7.33
C PRO A 84 7.98 -14.09 -6.61
N GLU A 85 9.04 -13.75 -7.36
CA GLU A 85 10.30 -13.27 -6.80
C GLU A 85 10.20 -11.83 -6.29
N ARG A 86 9.27 -11.02 -6.84
CA ARG A 86 8.98 -9.68 -6.31
C ARG A 86 8.49 -9.74 -4.87
N LYS A 87 7.76 -10.79 -4.47
CA LYS A 87 7.41 -11.01 -3.05
C LYS A 87 8.67 -11.06 -2.16
N LYS A 88 9.76 -11.68 -2.62
CA LYS A 88 11.03 -11.74 -1.85
C LYS A 88 11.67 -10.35 -1.72
N LEU A 89 11.54 -9.49 -2.73
CA LEU A 89 11.94 -8.08 -2.63
C LEU A 89 11.09 -7.35 -1.58
N HIS A 90 9.78 -7.55 -1.60
CA HIS A 90 8.87 -6.97 -0.61
C HIS A 90 9.13 -7.47 0.82
N ASP A 91 9.43 -8.76 0.99
CA ASP A 91 9.82 -9.33 2.28
C ASP A 91 11.09 -8.65 2.82
N ARG A 92 12.08 -8.37 1.96
CA ARG A 92 13.29 -7.61 2.35
C ARG A 92 12.95 -6.18 2.78
N ILE A 93 12.13 -5.47 2.00
CA ILE A 93 11.70 -4.10 2.32
C ILE A 93 10.98 -4.06 3.68
N LEU A 94 10.08 -5.00 3.96
CA LEU A 94 9.40 -5.08 5.25
C LEU A 94 10.40 -5.32 6.39
N ASN A 95 11.38 -6.20 6.21
CA ASN A 95 12.44 -6.41 7.20
C ASN A 95 13.28 -5.14 7.44
N ASP A 96 13.58 -4.37 6.40
CA ASP A 96 14.30 -3.09 6.51
C ASP A 96 13.47 -2.03 7.27
N TRP A 97 12.14 -2.09 7.17
CA TRP A 97 11.22 -1.30 8.01
C TRP A 97 11.11 -1.83 9.45
N GLY A 98 11.82 -2.91 9.77
CA GLY A 98 11.74 -3.61 11.05
C GLY A 98 10.37 -4.25 11.25
N LEU A 99 9.79 -4.77 10.18
CA LEU A 99 8.54 -5.51 10.15
C LEU A 99 8.78 -6.99 9.79
N HIS A 100 8.05 -7.89 10.45
CA HIS A 100 8.08 -9.34 10.22
C HIS A 100 6.68 -9.89 10.01
N GLU A 101 6.55 -11.11 9.45
CA GLU A 101 5.28 -11.71 9.00
C GLU A 101 4.18 -11.77 10.09
N ASP A 102 4.55 -11.78 11.37
CA ASP A 102 3.62 -11.87 12.51
C ASP A 102 3.17 -10.51 13.08
N ASN A 103 3.48 -9.40 12.41
CA ASN A 103 3.16 -8.07 12.91
C ASN A 103 1.66 -7.76 12.82
N SER A 104 0.96 -8.06 13.91
CA SER A 104 -0.38 -7.52 14.18
C SER A 104 -0.28 -6.29 15.07
N PHE A 105 -0.89 -5.20 14.60
CA PHE A 105 -1.03 -3.96 15.35
C PHE A 105 -2.46 -3.81 15.87
N SER A 106 -2.66 -2.87 16.80
CA SER A 106 -4.01 -2.50 17.26
C SER A 106 -4.90 -2.04 16.10
N TRP A 107 -4.32 -1.31 15.15
CA TRP A 107 -4.99 -0.72 13.99
C TRP A 107 -5.10 -1.65 12.76
N GLY A 108 -4.39 -2.79 12.71
CA GLY A 108 -4.29 -3.56 11.47
C GLY A 108 -3.16 -4.57 11.38
N ASN A 109 -2.78 -4.90 10.15
CA ASN A 109 -1.61 -5.73 9.84
C ASN A 109 -0.96 -5.30 8.52
N ILE A 110 0.29 -5.71 8.34
CA ILE A 110 1.06 -5.50 7.11
C ILE A 110 1.70 -6.84 6.73
N SER A 111 1.59 -7.22 5.48
CA SER A 111 2.21 -8.45 4.98
C SER A 111 2.61 -8.28 3.52
N SER A 112 3.61 -9.02 3.06
CA SER A 112 3.85 -9.20 1.63
C SER A 112 3.14 -10.47 1.16
N VAL A 113 2.44 -10.37 0.03
CA VAL A 113 1.65 -11.47 -0.53
C VAL A 113 1.94 -11.63 -2.02
N PHE A 114 1.83 -12.86 -2.51
CA PHE A 114 1.72 -13.16 -3.93
C PHE A 114 0.32 -13.72 -4.21
N ASP A 115 -0.47 -13.02 -5.01
CA ASP A 115 -1.78 -13.49 -5.45
C ASP A 115 -1.64 -14.27 -6.76
N ALA A 116 -1.74 -15.60 -6.66
CA ALA A 116 -1.65 -16.50 -7.81
C ALA A 116 -2.78 -16.30 -8.84
N LYS A 117 -3.91 -15.68 -8.48
CA LYS A 117 -5.03 -15.44 -9.41
C LYS A 117 -4.76 -14.25 -10.32
N SER A 118 -4.22 -13.17 -9.76
CA SER A 118 -3.87 -11.96 -10.52
C SER A 118 -2.42 -12.00 -11.03
N CYS A 119 -1.60 -12.92 -10.52
CA CYS A 119 -0.15 -12.95 -10.70
C CYS A 119 0.47 -11.60 -10.37
N VAL A 120 0.26 -11.14 -9.13
CA VAL A 120 0.81 -9.89 -8.61
C VAL A 120 1.35 -10.14 -7.21
N SER A 121 2.58 -9.69 -6.97
CA SER A 121 3.14 -9.55 -5.63
C SER A 121 2.94 -8.13 -5.13
N SER A 122 2.53 -7.97 -3.88
CA SER A 122 2.38 -6.66 -3.24
C SER A 122 2.65 -6.71 -1.74
N ILE A 123 3.06 -5.58 -1.18
CA ILE A 123 2.92 -5.30 0.26
C ILE A 123 1.50 -4.82 0.49
N VAL A 124 0.76 -5.50 1.36
CA VAL A 124 -0.62 -5.18 1.70
C VAL A 124 -0.69 -4.69 3.14
N ILE A 125 -1.22 -3.49 3.32
CA ILE A 125 -1.58 -2.90 4.61
C ILE A 125 -3.11 -3.03 4.75
N ARG A 126 -3.56 -3.76 5.77
CA ARG A 126 -4.97 -3.95 6.11
C ARG A 126 -5.29 -3.20 7.38
N TYR A 127 -6.26 -2.30 7.29
CA TYR A 127 -6.82 -1.57 8.43
C TYR A 127 -8.02 -2.34 9.01
N ARG A 128 -8.37 -2.07 10.28
CA ARG A 128 -9.47 -2.71 11.02
C ARG A 128 -10.71 -1.83 11.10
#